data_AF-A0A9E7IMS7-F1
#
_entry.id   AF-A0A9E7IMS7-F1
#
_cell.length_a   1.000
_cell.length_b   1.000
_cell.length_c   1.000
_cell.angle_alpha   90.00
_cell.angle_beta   90.00
_cell.angle_gamma   90.00
#
_symmetry.space_group_name_H-M   'P 1'
#
loop_
_entity.id
_entity.type
_entity.pdbx_description
1 polymer ?
#
loop_
_entity_poly.entity_id
_entity_poly.type
_entity_poly.pdbx_seq_one_letter_code
_entity_poly.pdbx_strand_id
1 'polypeptide(L)'
;MVSRKILILAMIAVLAIGIGSVCAVQNVEVDGMKFCIPDGYNEETSLATEGVTNADGFKIYNRTYFDSSNKMIHISVFHGKDTDKLSLDDLKEPTDVKKTIKGYDGLLDHDKDAGLYFFTYIKNGKVSIVTVEDESLLEKVIV
;
A
#
# COMPACT_ATOMS: atom_id res chain seq x y z
N MET A 1 -28.09 -31.11 -54.43
CA MET A 1 -28.95 -30.14 -53.70
C MET A 1 -28.08 -29.16 -52.94
N VAL A 2 -28.51 -27.90 -52.94
CA VAL A 2 -27.74 -26.68 -52.72
C VAL A 2 -27.68 -26.27 -51.24
N SER A 3 -26.47 -25.86 -50.81
CA SER A 3 -26.11 -24.79 -49.85
C SER A 3 -26.80 -24.71 -48.47
N ARG A 4 -25.98 -24.60 -47.41
CA ARG A 4 -25.92 -23.35 -46.63
C ARG A 4 -24.58 -23.21 -45.89
N LYS A 5 -23.88 -22.16 -46.30
CA LYS A 5 -22.65 -21.58 -45.78
C LYS A 5 -22.85 -21.11 -44.33
N ILE A 6 -21.90 -21.35 -43.43
CA ILE A 6 -21.47 -20.34 -42.45
C ILE A 6 -19.94 -20.40 -42.34
N LEU A 7 -19.35 -19.36 -42.88
CA LEU A 7 -17.96 -18.95 -42.79
C LEU A 7 -17.84 -18.17 -41.48
N ILE A 8 -16.92 -18.53 -40.56
CA ILE A 8 -16.51 -17.61 -39.50
C ILE A 8 -15.04 -17.29 -39.70
N LEU A 9 -14.89 -16.01 -40.05
CA LEU A 9 -13.72 -15.29 -40.48
C LEU A 9 -12.80 -15.02 -39.29
N ALA A 10 -11.50 -15.00 -39.58
CA ALA A 10 -10.42 -14.68 -38.67
C ALA A 10 -10.63 -13.37 -37.89
N MET A 11 -10.34 -13.39 -36.60
CA MET A 11 -9.84 -12.22 -35.86
C MET A 11 -8.45 -12.56 -35.33
N ILE A 12 -7.45 -12.17 -36.10
CA ILE A 12 -6.08 -12.00 -35.64
C ILE A 12 -6.08 -10.71 -34.82
N ALA A 13 -5.93 -10.83 -33.50
CA ALA A 13 -5.52 -9.71 -32.65
C ALA A 13 -4.02 -9.87 -32.38
N VAL A 14 -3.19 -9.32 -33.26
CA VAL A 14 -1.82 -8.98 -32.92
C VAL A 14 -1.92 -7.81 -31.94
N LEU A 15 -1.80 -8.08 -30.64
CA LEU A 15 -1.49 -7.01 -29.69
C LEU A 15 0.00 -6.67 -29.87
N ALA A 16 0.25 -5.68 -30.73
CA ALA A 16 1.43 -4.86 -30.62
C ALA A 16 1.29 -4.02 -29.35
N ILE A 17 1.87 -4.47 -28.24
CA ILE A 17 2.15 -3.57 -27.11
C ILE A 17 3.55 -3.04 -27.31
N GLY A 18 3.61 -1.77 -27.68
CA GLY A 18 4.85 -1.01 -27.71
C GLY A 18 5.51 -1.00 -26.32
N ILE A 19 6.83 -1.19 -26.34
CA ILE A 19 7.81 -0.85 -25.30
C ILE A 19 7.39 0.39 -24.48
N GLY A 20 6.91 0.15 -23.26
CA GLY A 20 7.18 1.00 -22.12
C GLY A 20 8.10 0.19 -21.21
N SER A 21 9.19 0.77 -20.73
CA SER A 21 9.92 0.23 -19.59
C SER A 21 8.91 0.18 -18.44
N VAL A 22 8.24 -0.95 -18.25
CA VAL A 22 7.38 -1.17 -17.10
C VAL A 22 8.36 -1.31 -15.95
N CYS A 23 8.61 -0.21 -15.25
CA CYS A 23 9.14 -0.29 -13.90
C CYS A 23 8.24 -1.31 -13.17
N ALA A 24 8.82 -2.44 -12.78
CA ALA A 24 8.15 -3.56 -12.17
C ALA A 24 7.74 -3.21 -10.74
N VAL A 25 6.66 -2.45 -10.64
CA VAL A 25 5.98 -2.15 -9.38
C VAL A 25 5.53 -3.46 -8.75
N GLN A 26 5.90 -3.67 -7.49
CA GLN A 26 5.46 -4.82 -6.70
C GLN A 26 4.15 -4.48 -6.00
N ASN A 27 3.04 -5.01 -6.50
CA ASN A 27 1.76 -4.91 -5.80
C ASN A 27 1.73 -5.91 -4.65
N VAL A 28 1.61 -5.41 -3.42
CA VAL A 28 1.58 -6.23 -2.21
C VAL A 28 0.25 -6.06 -1.49
N GLU A 29 -0.18 -7.11 -0.82
CA GLU A 29 -1.38 -7.10 0.01
C GLU A 29 -0.98 -7.42 1.47
N VAL A 30 -1.28 -6.50 2.38
CA VAL A 30 -1.04 -6.64 3.82
C VAL A 30 -2.39 -6.66 4.49
N ASP A 31 -2.80 -7.84 4.97
CA ASP A 31 -4.11 -8.06 5.59
C ASP A 31 -5.27 -7.46 4.77
N GLY A 32 -5.36 -7.76 3.48
CA GLY A 32 -6.42 -7.27 2.59
C GLY A 32 -6.31 -5.79 2.18
N MET A 33 -5.32 -5.05 2.67
CA MET A 33 -4.98 -3.70 2.20
C MET A 33 -3.91 -3.79 1.11
N LYS A 34 -4.08 -3.04 0.03
CA LYS A 34 -3.19 -3.09 -1.14
C LYS A 34 -2.23 -1.91 -1.14
N PHE A 35 -0.98 -2.19 -1.49
CA PHE A 35 0.09 -1.21 -1.60
C PHE A 35 0.93 -1.49 -2.84
N CYS A 36 1.65 -0.47 -3.29
CA CYS A 36 2.52 -0.51 -4.46
C CYS A 36 3.96 -0.22 -4.02
N ILE A 37 4.81 -1.23 -3.96
CA ILE A 37 6.21 -1.03 -3.62
C ILE A 37 6.98 -0.65 -4.89
N PRO A 38 7.65 0.52 -4.93
CA PRO A 38 8.42 0.94 -6.09
C PRO A 38 9.55 -0.04 -6.42
N ASP A 39 10.00 -0.04 -7.68
CA ASP A 39 11.18 -0.79 -8.11
C ASP A 39 12.41 -0.45 -7.27
N GLY A 40 13.30 -1.43 -7.11
CA GLY A 40 14.56 -1.27 -6.38
C GLY A 40 14.44 -1.55 -4.88
N TYR A 41 13.22 -1.62 -4.35
CA TYR A 41 12.95 -2.02 -2.97
C TYR A 41 12.81 -3.54 -2.85
N ASN A 42 13.48 -4.11 -1.83
CA ASN A 42 13.42 -5.53 -1.51
C ASN A 42 12.85 -5.70 -0.10
N GLU A 43 12.03 -6.73 0.09
CA GLU A 43 11.43 -7.01 1.39
C GLU A 43 12.47 -7.52 2.40
N GLU A 44 12.47 -6.94 3.59
CA GLU A 44 13.21 -7.44 4.75
C GLU A 44 12.29 -8.34 5.59
N THR A 45 12.27 -9.63 5.24
CA THR A 45 11.37 -10.62 5.84
C THR A 45 11.62 -10.87 7.33
N SER A 46 12.81 -10.57 7.86
CA SER A 46 13.11 -10.76 9.28
C SER A 46 12.35 -9.78 10.19
N LEU A 47 11.86 -8.67 9.64
CA LEU A 47 11.08 -7.66 10.34
C LEU A 47 9.56 -7.84 10.13
N ALA A 48 9.15 -8.83 9.34
CA ALA A 48 7.75 -9.06 9.05
C ALA A 48 7.01 -9.56 10.30
N THR A 49 5.79 -9.07 10.47
CA THR A 49 4.87 -9.54 11.51
C THR A 49 3.58 -9.99 10.84
N GLU A 50 3.04 -11.13 11.25
CA GLU A 50 1.83 -11.72 10.66
C GLU A 50 0.82 -12.09 11.75
N GLY A 51 -0.19 -11.22 11.95
CA GLY A 51 -1.31 -11.47 12.84
C GLY A 51 -0.93 -11.57 14.32
N VAL A 52 0.22 -11.00 14.73
CA VAL A 52 0.61 -10.95 16.14
C VAL A 52 -0.35 -10.04 16.88
N THR A 53 -0.89 -10.54 17.99
CA THR A 53 -1.81 -9.78 18.83
C THR A 53 -1.04 -9.09 19.95
N ASN A 54 -1.14 -7.76 20.05
CA ASN A 54 -0.50 -7.02 21.13
C ASN A 54 -1.30 -7.10 22.44
N ALA A 55 -0.77 -6.51 23.52
CA ALA A 55 -1.41 -6.52 24.84
C ALA A 55 -2.82 -5.89 24.84
N ASP A 56 -3.06 -4.95 23.93
CA ASP A 56 -4.34 -4.24 23.78
C ASP A 56 -5.33 -4.98 22.85
N GLY A 57 -4.96 -6.15 22.33
CA GLY A 57 -5.82 -6.99 21.50
C GLY A 57 -5.86 -6.61 20.01
N PHE A 58 -4.98 -5.72 19.54
CA PHE A 58 -4.83 -5.44 18.12
C PHE A 58 -3.97 -6.51 17.46
N LYS A 59 -4.44 -7.04 16.33
CA LYS A 59 -3.64 -7.84 15.40
C LYS A 59 -2.83 -6.90 14.51
N ILE A 60 -1.54 -7.19 14.40
CA ILE A 60 -0.57 -6.35 13.68
C ILE A 60 0.03 -7.15 12.53
N TYR A 61 0.14 -6.48 11.39
CA TYR A 61 0.75 -6.98 10.16
C TYR A 61 1.77 -5.96 9.68
N ASN A 62 3.03 -6.37 9.61
CA ASN A 62 4.14 -5.48 9.24
C ASN A 62 4.85 -6.01 8.01
N ARG A 63 5.20 -5.09 7.11
CA ARG A 63 6.11 -5.33 5.98
C ARG A 63 7.11 -4.19 5.89
N THR A 64 8.37 -4.54 5.73
CA THR A 64 9.46 -3.56 5.60
C THR A 64 10.21 -3.84 4.32
N TYR A 65 10.56 -2.78 3.60
CA TYR A 65 11.32 -2.85 2.37
C TYR A 65 12.48 -1.85 2.40
N PHE A 66 13.61 -2.23 1.81
CA PHE A 66 14.77 -1.36 1.66
C PHE A 66 15.22 -1.30 0.21
N ASP A 67 15.61 -0.12 -0.24
CA ASP A 67 16.35 0.03 -1.50
C ASP A 67 17.85 -0.22 -1.33
N SER A 68 18.62 -0.16 -2.42
CA SER A 68 20.07 -0.33 -2.39
C SER A 68 20.84 0.73 -1.59
N SER A 69 20.18 1.83 -1.22
CA SER A 69 20.71 2.92 -0.41
C SER A 69 20.24 2.85 1.05
N ASN A 70 19.61 1.74 1.45
CA ASN A 70 19.00 1.52 2.76
C ASN A 70 17.86 2.49 3.10
N LYS A 71 17.22 3.12 2.11
CA LYS A 71 16.01 3.89 2.36
C LYS A 71 14.85 2.95 2.64
N MET A 72 14.11 3.24 3.70
CA MET A 72 13.03 2.38 4.17
C MET A 72 11.66 2.75 3.58
N ILE A 73 10.87 1.72 3.27
CA ILE A 73 9.40 1.77 3.26
C ILE A 73 8.91 0.76 4.30
N HIS A 74 8.14 1.22 5.28
CA HIS A 74 7.52 0.35 6.26
C HIS A 74 6.00 0.52 6.21
N ILE A 75 5.29 -0.61 6.20
CA ILE A 75 3.84 -0.67 6.18
C ILE A 75 3.41 -1.44 7.42
N SER A 76 2.61 -0.79 8.25
CA SER A 76 1.90 -1.45 9.35
C SER A 76 0.41 -1.39 9.08
N VAL A 77 -0.26 -2.53 9.18
CA VAL A 77 -1.72 -2.64 9.18
C VAL A 77 -2.12 -3.30 10.49
N PHE A 78 -3.04 -2.68 11.21
CA PHE A 78 -3.58 -3.27 12.41
C PHE A 78 -5.09 -3.11 12.54
N HIS A 79 -5.69 -4.09 13.18
CA HIS A 79 -7.12 -4.11 13.46
C HIS A 79 -7.39 -4.88 14.76
N GLY A 80 -8.50 -4.61 15.42
CA GLY A 80 -8.79 -5.17 16.73
C GLY A 80 -10.26 -5.06 17.08
N LYS A 81 -10.56 -5.18 18.36
CA LYS A 81 -11.91 -4.89 18.85
C LYS A 81 -12.18 -3.40 18.66
N ASP A 82 -13.32 -3.05 18.06
CA ASP A 82 -13.78 -1.67 17.86
C ASP A 82 -12.94 -0.81 16.89
N THR A 83 -11.97 -1.37 16.14
CA THR A 83 -11.24 -0.59 15.11
C THR A 83 -12.10 -0.13 13.95
N ASP A 84 -13.22 -0.79 13.73
CA ASP A 84 -14.27 -0.40 12.79
C ASP A 84 -15.02 0.89 13.20
N LYS A 85 -14.88 1.29 14.47
CA LYS A 85 -15.51 2.50 15.02
C LYS A 85 -14.54 3.67 15.16
N LEU A 86 -13.24 3.45 14.97
CA LEU A 86 -12.24 4.50 15.03
C LEU A 86 -12.44 5.49 13.87
N SER A 87 -12.26 6.77 14.17
CA SER A 87 -12.16 7.86 13.22
C SER A 87 -10.75 8.45 13.21
N LEU A 88 -10.43 9.24 12.20
CA LEU A 88 -9.16 9.97 12.16
C LEU A 88 -9.04 10.97 13.32
N ASP A 89 -10.15 11.49 13.84
CA ASP A 89 -10.11 12.41 14.97
C ASP A 89 -9.76 11.70 16.29
N ASP A 90 -10.08 10.40 16.41
CA ASP A 90 -9.67 9.59 17.56
C ASP A 90 -8.17 9.25 17.55
N LEU A 91 -7.57 9.21 16.35
CA LEU A 91 -6.15 8.90 16.15
C LEU A 91 -5.25 10.13 16.10
N LYS A 92 -5.84 11.33 16.04
CA LYS A 92 -5.10 12.56 15.72
C LYS A 92 -4.23 13.01 16.89
N GLU A 93 -2.93 13.09 16.66
CA GLU A 93 -1.99 13.75 17.55
C GLU A 93 -1.85 15.26 17.23
N PRO A 94 -1.36 16.09 18.17
CA PRO A 94 -1.23 17.53 17.98
C PRO A 94 -0.37 17.93 16.77
N THR A 95 0.66 17.15 16.44
CA THR A 95 1.58 17.43 15.32
C THR A 95 1.02 17.02 13.96
N ASP A 96 0.02 16.14 13.93
CA ASP A 96 -0.54 15.61 12.71
C ASP A 96 -1.21 16.68 11.84
N VAL A 97 -0.96 16.60 10.54
CA VAL A 97 -1.61 17.39 9.51
C VAL A 97 -2.60 16.50 8.75
N LYS A 98 -3.87 16.93 8.66
CA LYS A 98 -4.85 16.24 7.80
C LYS A 98 -4.43 16.37 6.34
N LYS A 99 -4.32 15.25 5.63
CA LYS A 99 -3.92 15.20 4.22
C LYS A 99 -4.67 14.08 3.51
N THR A 100 -5.02 14.31 2.25
CA THR A 100 -5.60 13.29 1.37
C THR A 100 -4.51 12.79 0.42
N ILE A 101 -4.25 11.48 0.41
CA ILE A 101 -3.31 10.85 -0.52
C ILE A 101 -4.06 9.78 -1.29
N LYS A 102 -4.06 9.87 -2.63
CA LYS A 102 -4.73 8.92 -3.54
C LYS A 102 -6.21 8.63 -3.18
N GLY A 103 -6.89 9.65 -2.66
CA GLY A 103 -8.31 9.56 -2.28
C GLY A 103 -8.57 9.00 -0.88
N TYR A 104 -7.52 8.69 -0.11
CA TYR A 104 -7.65 8.36 1.32
C TYR A 104 -7.37 9.60 2.15
N ASP A 105 -8.35 10.01 2.94
CA ASP A 105 -8.14 10.97 4.00
C ASP A 105 -7.33 10.32 5.12
N GLY A 106 -6.32 11.03 5.61
CA GLY A 106 -5.43 10.54 6.65
C GLY A 106 -4.73 11.65 7.41
N LEU A 107 -3.84 11.22 8.28
CA LEU A 107 -3.00 12.05 9.14
C LEU A 107 -1.55 11.88 8.69
N LEU A 108 -0.92 13.00 8.34
CA LEU A 108 0.50 13.05 8.03
C LEU A 108 1.26 13.61 9.24
N ASP A 109 2.21 12.84 9.75
CA ASP A 109 3.20 13.27 10.72
C ASP A 109 4.60 13.26 10.09
N HIS A 110 5.48 14.13 10.57
CA HIS A 110 6.88 14.16 10.18
C HIS A 110 7.74 14.25 11.43
N ASP A 111 8.33 13.13 11.80
CA ASP A 111 9.38 13.05 12.80
C ASP A 111 10.67 13.62 12.21
N LYS A 112 10.96 14.88 12.56
CA LYS A 112 12.14 15.60 12.07
C LYS A 112 13.45 15.06 12.63
N ASP A 113 13.41 14.40 13.78
CA ASP A 113 14.60 13.86 14.42
C ASP A 113 15.01 12.55 13.75
N ALA A 114 14.03 11.72 13.39
CA ALA A 114 14.25 10.50 12.62
C ALA A 114 14.33 10.72 11.10
N GLY A 115 13.81 11.85 10.59
CA GLY A 115 13.67 12.11 9.15
C GLY A 115 12.63 11.21 8.49
N LEU A 116 11.57 10.86 9.21
CA LEU A 116 10.54 9.92 8.78
C LEU A 116 9.17 10.59 8.65
N TYR A 117 8.48 10.27 7.58
CA TYR A 117 7.09 10.64 7.33
C TYR A 117 6.20 9.45 7.63
N PHE A 118 5.12 9.70 8.36
CA PHE A 118 4.11 8.71 8.71
C PHE A 118 2.78 9.16 8.14
N PHE A 119 2.15 8.32 7.31
CA PHE A 119 0.79 8.55 6.86
C PHE A 119 -0.15 7.49 7.41
N THR A 120 -1.02 7.91 8.32
CA THR A 120 -2.03 7.07 8.96
C THR A 120 -3.38 7.27 8.29
N TYR A 121 -4.00 6.20 7.83
CA TYR A 121 -5.35 6.24 7.26
C TYR A 121 -6.18 5.01 7.63
N ILE A 122 -7.50 5.17 7.62
CA ILE A 122 -8.45 4.11 7.98
C ILE A 122 -9.16 3.61 6.73
N LYS A 123 -9.20 2.30 6.53
CA LYS A 123 -9.94 1.66 5.43
C LYS A 123 -10.51 0.33 5.89
N ASN A 124 -11.79 0.10 5.63
CA ASN A 124 -12.48 -1.17 5.94
C ASN A 124 -12.29 -1.64 7.39
N GLY A 125 -12.31 -0.70 8.36
CA GLY A 125 -12.15 -0.99 9.79
C GLY A 125 -10.74 -1.38 10.22
N LYS A 126 -9.74 -1.10 9.37
CA LYS A 126 -8.31 -1.29 9.64
C LYS A 126 -7.61 0.04 9.63
N VAL A 127 -6.61 0.19 10.49
CA VAL A 127 -5.70 1.33 10.49
C VAL A 127 -4.44 0.91 9.73
N SER A 128 -4.02 1.72 8.77
CA SER A 128 -2.75 1.55 8.08
C SER A 128 -1.86 2.75 8.36
N ILE A 129 -0.59 2.46 8.63
CA ILE A 129 0.48 3.44 8.75
C ILE A 129 1.51 3.09 7.67
N VAL A 130 1.79 4.06 6.80
CA VAL A 130 2.89 3.97 5.83
C VAL A 130 3.98 4.93 6.27
N THR A 131 5.16 4.37 6.55
CA THR A 131 6.34 5.10 6.98
C THR A 131 7.40 5.12 5.88
N VAL A 132 7.91 6.31 5.56
CA VAL A 132 8.92 6.53 4.51
C VAL A 132 9.88 7.66 4.89
N GLU A 133 11.08 7.67 4.32
CA GLU A 133 12.06 8.76 4.51
C GLU A 133 11.86 9.95 3.55
N ASP A 134 11.09 9.75 2.48
CA ASP A 134 10.76 10.78 1.48
C ASP A 134 9.24 10.82 1.29
N GLU A 135 8.62 11.93 1.67
CA GLU A 135 7.17 12.13 1.59
C GLU A 135 6.59 11.81 0.20
N SER A 136 7.36 12.03 -0.87
CA SER A 136 6.93 11.74 -2.25
C SER A 136 6.73 10.24 -2.52
N LEU A 137 7.29 9.36 -1.70
CA LEU A 137 7.07 7.92 -1.77
C LEU A 137 5.66 7.54 -1.32
N LEU A 138 5.01 8.32 -0.46
CA LEU A 138 3.64 8.02 0.01
C LEU A 138 2.65 7.92 -1.16
N GLU A 139 2.74 8.83 -2.14
CA GLU A 139 1.89 8.79 -3.33
C GLU A 139 2.18 7.62 -4.27
N LYS A 140 3.36 7.00 -4.16
CA LYS A 140 3.70 5.79 -4.91
C LYS A 140 3.25 4.53 -4.17
N VAL A 141 3.33 4.53 -2.85
CA VAL A 141 3.04 3.35 -2.01
C VAL A 141 1.54 3.11 -1.83
N ILE A 142 0.76 4.17 -1.69
CA ILE A 142 -0.68 4.09 -1.43
C ILE A 142 -1.44 3.99 -2.76
N VAL A 143 -2.41 3.06 -2.87
CA VAL A 143 -3.18 2.77 -4.10
C VAL A 143 -4.68 2.59 -3.90
#